data_AF-A0A2E7D1I4-F1
#
_entry.id   AF-A0A2E7D1I4-F1
#
_cell.length_a   1.000
_cell.length_b   1.000
_cell.length_c   1.000
_cell.angle_alpha   90.00
_cell.angle_beta   90.00
_cell.angle_gamma   90.00
#
_symmetry.space_group_name_H-M   'P 1'
#
loop_
_entity.id
_entity.type
_entity.pdbx_description
1 polymer ?
#
loop_
_entity_poly.entity_id
_entity_poly.type
_entity_poly.pdbx_seq_one_letter_code
_entity_poly.pdbx_strand_id
1 'polypeptide(L)'
;MHGFRNLDDRRFVVFRIKFFDRFVSVALSDLKRSWLWRWNTDWLSTLGRSRRFKCRGHGFDRLCWHGRFNIGRSRSYCVAIGLIRIGCVDLNIVDQRFYAGSLQSTGLRTYATFGELDDDLLTVGADWRRYEQDYTVRLLNATGTGALLDIAGPLNARANIPLNPLFGTGLPEDILGVAESRQENFGLFANLTMPTTDQTTVTVGGRMDYVDTSVNRDNAVVGSGAFEAGAGFDELHDFLGMGYVSMKHDIDDVTSVSLGGAFAMRAPTLYEMYSQGPPENPIRFPGAITGNSSLDPERNLQFDLGMTRKTETYSVTVRGFHSEIDDHILPIPTSLVAVPGPGAAPATTTLGRSIDTPGGATVIPDSTVVVYQYQNVDRARLWGGDLLTEWNAYDGVTLLGSVSYVAGKNEAPVVLDDVGDDPTQGLREKDPPPNLFPLAGTVGVKIFDPCDDVWGVTTIVHMVDQQDRIARSLGEVGTPGFGTVDISGYYRTALLNVLDKNYTEHGSLAIIDRNGNLQLVDEPGISWVTSVEWNY
;
A
#
# COMPACT_ATOMS: atom_id res chain seq x y z
N MET A 1 -50.52 24.97 -37.02
CA MET A 1 -50.24 26.41 -36.78
C MET A 1 -50.75 26.71 -35.38
N HIS A 2 -50.04 27.15 -34.35
CA HIS A 2 -48.67 27.55 -34.02
C HIS A 2 -48.38 26.88 -32.65
N GLY A 3 -47.20 26.53 -32.18
CA GLY A 3 -45.82 26.86 -32.50
C GLY A 3 -45.02 26.32 -31.32
N PHE A 4 -44.33 25.19 -31.51
CA PHE A 4 -43.33 24.70 -30.56
C PHE A 4 -42.12 25.65 -30.62
N ARG A 5 -41.69 26.17 -29.47
CA ARG A 5 -40.38 26.83 -29.32
C ARG A 5 -39.74 26.46 -27.99
N ASN A 6 -38.53 25.92 -28.13
CA ASN A 6 -37.39 25.92 -27.22
C ASN A 6 -37.60 25.28 -25.84
N LEU A 7 -37.20 24.01 -25.74
CA LEU A 7 -36.55 23.51 -24.53
C LEU A 7 -35.07 23.92 -24.60
N ASP A 8 -34.62 24.56 -23.53
CA ASP A 8 -33.29 25.13 -23.34
C ASP A 8 -32.18 24.08 -23.49
N ASP A 9 -31.22 24.34 -24.38
CA ASP A 9 -29.84 23.82 -24.31
C ASP A 9 -29.22 24.23 -22.96
N ARG A 10 -29.30 23.37 -21.95
CA ARG A 10 -28.62 23.59 -20.67
C ARG A 10 -27.32 22.83 -20.63
N ARG A 11 -26.26 23.46 -21.13
CA ARG A 11 -24.89 23.02 -20.88
C ARG A 11 -24.59 23.16 -19.38
N PHE A 12 -24.45 22.04 -18.68
CA PHE A 12 -23.98 22.04 -17.30
C PHE A 12 -22.45 22.04 -17.30
N VAL A 13 -21.84 22.98 -16.57
CA VAL A 13 -20.42 22.90 -16.21
C VAL A 13 -20.37 22.59 -14.73
N VAL A 14 -20.03 21.35 -14.39
CA VAL A 14 -19.90 20.91 -13.00
C VAL A 14 -18.43 21.05 -12.59
N PHE A 15 -18.16 21.99 -11.69
CA PHE A 15 -16.87 22.06 -11.00
C PHE A 15 -16.96 21.26 -9.70
N ARG A 16 -16.13 20.22 -9.56
CA ARG A 16 -15.99 19.46 -8.32
C ARG A 16 -14.55 19.56 -7.84
N ILE A 17 -14.38 20.08 -6.62
CA ILE A 17 -13.12 20.05 -5.88
C ILE A 17 -13.28 18.92 -4.86
N LYS A 18 -12.44 17.89 -4.94
CA LYS A 18 -12.44 16.75 -4.01
C LYS A 18 -11.14 16.75 -3.22
N PHE A 19 -11.25 16.83 -1.90
CA PHE A 19 -10.16 16.58 -0.96
C PHE A 19 -10.17 15.09 -0.60
N PHE A 20 -9.00 14.46 -0.49
CA PHE A 20 -8.88 13.05 -0.08
C PHE A 20 -8.62 12.99 1.43
N ASP A 21 -9.44 12.24 2.17
CA ASP A 21 -9.16 11.81 3.55
C ASP A 21 -9.16 10.27 3.60
N ARG A 22 -8.26 9.67 4.39
CA ARG A 22 -8.37 8.29 4.90
C ARG A 22 -8.46 8.33 6.42
N PHE A 23 -9.35 7.52 6.98
CA PHE A 23 -9.48 7.25 8.40
C PHE A 23 -8.22 6.57 8.95
N VAL A 24 -7.77 6.98 10.15
CA VAL A 24 -6.83 6.22 10.98
C VAL A 24 -7.61 5.69 12.18
N SER A 25 -7.75 4.37 12.26
CA SER A 25 -8.26 3.65 13.44
C SER A 25 -7.09 3.39 14.38
N VAL A 26 -7.12 3.98 15.58
CA VAL A 26 -6.16 3.64 16.65
C VAL A 26 -6.80 2.59 17.54
N ALA A 27 -6.24 1.38 17.55
CA ALA A 27 -6.53 0.36 18.55
C ALA A 27 -5.69 0.65 19.81
N LEU A 28 -6.34 1.09 20.88
CA LEU A 28 -5.69 1.21 22.18
C LEU A 28 -5.72 -0.15 22.88
N SER A 29 -4.57 -0.84 22.95
CA SER A 29 -4.38 -1.94 23.87
C SER A 29 -4.00 -1.42 25.26
N ASP A 30 -4.70 -1.97 26.25
CA ASP A 30 -4.74 -1.64 27.67
C ASP A 30 -3.35 -1.55 28.35
N LEU A 31 -2.95 -0.35 28.81
CA LEU A 31 -1.82 -0.19 29.74
C LEU A 31 -2.19 0.78 30.89
N LYS A 32 -2.35 0.18 32.06
CA LYS A 32 -2.58 0.84 33.35
C LYS A 32 -1.36 1.65 33.82
N ARG A 33 -1.65 2.86 34.32
CA ARG A 33 -0.97 3.68 35.37
C ARG A 33 -0.23 4.96 34.93
N SER A 34 -0.95 6.07 35.20
CA SER A 34 -0.56 7.28 35.96
C SER A 34 0.74 8.02 35.61
N TRP A 35 0.63 9.20 34.99
CA TRP A 35 1.56 10.33 35.22
C TRP A 35 0.85 11.70 35.16
N LEU A 36 1.32 12.60 36.02
CA LEU A 36 0.76 13.91 36.37
C LEU A 36 0.87 14.95 35.25
N TRP A 37 -0.16 15.79 35.14
CA TRP A 37 -0.13 17.03 34.36
C TRP A 37 0.66 18.13 35.10
N ARG A 38 1.58 18.80 34.41
CA ARG A 38 2.04 20.16 34.75
C ARG A 38 1.92 21.06 33.52
N TRP A 39 0.99 22.00 33.60
CA TRP A 39 0.94 23.18 32.73
C TRP A 39 2.08 24.12 33.09
N ASN A 40 2.70 24.74 32.07
CA ASN A 40 3.49 25.95 32.26
C ASN A 40 3.04 26.98 31.22
N THR A 41 2.29 27.96 31.71
CA THR A 41 1.90 29.18 30.99
C THR A 41 2.82 30.29 31.46
N ASP A 42 3.47 31.00 30.53
CA ASP A 42 3.81 32.40 30.71
C ASP A 42 4.02 33.05 29.33
N TRP A 43 3.26 34.10 29.06
CA TRP A 43 3.74 35.45 28.70
C TRP A 43 2.52 36.35 28.39
N LEU A 44 2.18 37.20 29.36
CA LEU A 44 1.30 38.39 29.27
C LEU A 44 2.13 39.56 28.75
N SER A 45 1.65 40.40 27.83
CA SER A 45 0.88 41.64 28.09
C SER A 45 0.88 42.44 26.76
N THR A 46 -0.10 43.23 26.34
CA THR A 46 -0.62 44.43 27.00
C THR A 46 -1.81 45.00 26.19
N LEU A 47 -2.66 45.78 26.89
CA LEU A 47 -3.72 46.70 26.43
C LEU A 47 -5.11 46.12 26.17
N GLY A 48 -5.92 46.16 27.23
CA GLY A 48 -7.35 45.92 27.18
C GLY A 48 -8.20 47.16 26.98
N ARG A 49 -9.51 46.92 26.80
CA ARG A 49 -10.61 47.64 27.46
C ARG A 49 -11.87 46.80 27.36
N SER A 50 -12.51 46.65 28.50
CA SER A 50 -13.75 45.90 28.73
C SER A 50 -14.96 46.49 28.00
N ARG A 51 -15.84 45.65 27.45
CA ARG A 51 -17.29 45.67 27.71
C ARG A 51 -17.85 44.25 27.61
N ARG A 52 -18.55 43.79 28.65
CA ARG A 52 -19.31 42.53 28.67
C ARG A 52 -20.57 42.68 27.82
N PHE A 53 -20.79 41.75 26.89
CA PHE A 53 -22.12 41.34 26.44
C PHE A 53 -22.15 39.81 26.41
N LYS A 54 -23.16 39.23 27.08
CA LYS A 54 -23.50 37.80 27.02
C LYS A 54 -24.44 37.61 25.81
N CYS A 55 -24.13 36.69 24.91
CA CYS A 55 -25.11 35.86 24.18
C CYS A 55 -24.42 34.68 23.46
N ARG A 56 -25.22 33.63 23.22
CA ARG A 56 -24.91 32.27 22.71
C ARG A 56 -24.33 32.22 21.28
N GLY A 57 -23.65 31.09 20.96
CA GLY A 57 -23.70 30.44 19.64
C GLY A 57 -22.40 30.49 18.80
N HIS A 58 -22.01 29.31 18.29
CA HIS A 58 -21.06 28.93 17.22
C HIS A 58 -19.98 29.89 16.68
N GLY A 59 -18.79 29.33 16.41
CA GLY A 59 -17.89 29.84 15.36
C GLY A 59 -16.51 29.19 15.31
N PHE A 60 -16.30 28.27 14.35
CA PHE A 60 -14.98 28.01 13.77
C PHE A 60 -14.74 29.12 12.72
N ASP A 61 -13.70 29.92 12.88
CA ASP A 61 -13.34 30.95 11.92
C ASP A 61 -12.66 30.34 10.69
N ARG A 62 -13.33 30.42 9.54
CA ARG A 62 -12.72 30.29 8.20
C ARG A 62 -12.26 31.67 7.76
N LEU A 63 -10.96 31.83 7.51
CA LEU A 63 -10.43 33.04 6.87
C LEU A 63 -10.74 32.99 5.35
N CYS A 64 -11.72 33.75 4.87
CA CYS A 64 -12.00 33.93 3.44
C CYS A 64 -11.40 35.26 2.95
N TRP A 65 -10.37 35.22 2.12
CA TRP A 65 -9.87 36.41 1.42
C TRP A 65 -10.74 36.71 0.20
N HIS A 66 -11.24 37.95 0.09
CA HIS A 66 -12.03 38.41 -1.07
C HIS A 66 -11.16 39.33 -1.95
N GLY A 67 -10.61 38.80 -3.04
CA GLY A 67 -9.99 39.61 -4.09
C GLY A 67 -10.96 39.83 -5.24
N ARG A 68 -11.31 41.09 -5.55
CA ARG A 68 -12.04 41.45 -6.78
C ARG A 68 -11.05 41.74 -7.90
N PHE A 69 -10.96 40.87 -8.90
CA PHE A 69 -10.44 41.22 -10.22
C PHE A 69 -11.60 41.45 -11.18
N ASN A 70 -11.60 42.60 -11.85
CA ASN A 70 -12.69 43.08 -12.69
C ASN A 70 -12.27 42.91 -14.17
N ILE A 71 -12.73 41.84 -14.82
CA ILE A 71 -12.73 41.70 -16.28
C ILE A 71 -14.15 41.24 -16.67
N GLY A 72 -14.72 41.89 -17.68
CA GLY A 72 -16.16 41.97 -17.93
C GLY A 72 -16.90 40.65 -18.21
N ARG A 73 -18.21 40.74 -17.93
CA ARG A 73 -19.29 39.74 -18.06
C ARG A 73 -19.24 38.59 -17.03
N SER A 74 -20.16 38.73 -16.08
CA SER A 74 -20.46 37.91 -14.91
C SER A 74 -20.25 36.40 -15.05
N ARG A 75 -19.29 35.87 -14.28
CA ARG A 75 -19.44 34.66 -13.47
C ARG A 75 -18.59 34.83 -12.20
N SER A 76 -19.20 34.63 -11.04
CA SER A 76 -18.50 34.58 -9.76
C SER A 76 -17.93 33.16 -9.59
N TYR A 77 -16.63 33.03 -9.33
CA TYR A 77 -15.98 31.75 -9.08
C TYR A 77 -15.57 31.66 -7.61
N CYS A 78 -15.94 30.56 -6.95
CA CYS A 78 -15.42 30.22 -5.63
C CYS A 78 -14.25 29.25 -5.80
N VAL A 79 -13.06 29.67 -5.35
CA VAL A 79 -11.90 28.79 -5.19
C VAL A 79 -11.75 28.55 -3.69
N ALA A 80 -11.82 27.28 -3.27
CA ALA A 80 -11.56 26.88 -1.89
C ALA A 80 -10.19 26.19 -1.85
N ILE A 81 -9.26 26.74 -1.07
CA ILE A 81 -7.95 26.16 -0.81
C ILE A 81 -7.99 25.60 0.62
N GLY A 82 -7.82 24.29 0.76
CA GLY A 82 -7.68 23.61 2.04
C GLY A 82 -6.27 23.00 2.14
N LEU A 83 -5.55 23.35 3.19
CA LEU A 83 -4.29 22.73 3.60
C LEU A 83 -4.57 21.87 4.83
N ILE A 84 -4.18 20.59 4.80
CA ILE A 84 -4.26 19.69 5.96
C ILE A 84 -2.87 19.07 6.14
N ARG A 85 -2.33 19.19 7.35
CA ARG A 85 -1.07 18.57 7.78
C ARG A 85 -1.42 17.44 8.74
N ILE A 86 -1.05 16.21 8.41
CA ILE A 86 -1.14 15.06 9.31
C ILE A 86 0.29 14.64 9.61
N GLY A 87 0.73 14.84 10.84
CA GLY A 87 2.00 14.33 11.34
C GLY A 87 1.71 13.30 12.43
N CYS A 88 2.12 12.06 12.22
CA CYS A 88 2.22 11.06 13.27
C CYS A 88 3.67 11.02 13.75
N VAL A 89 3.87 11.10 15.06
CA VAL A 89 5.15 10.86 15.71
C VAL A 89 4.90 9.73 16.71
N ASP A 90 5.34 8.53 16.38
CA ASP A 90 5.33 7.40 17.32
C ASP A 90 6.71 7.29 17.98
N LEU A 91 6.74 7.55 19.29
CA LEU A 91 7.90 7.31 20.14
C LEU A 91 7.68 5.99 20.88
N ASN A 92 8.21 4.89 20.33
CA ASN A 92 8.20 3.59 21.00
C ASN A 92 9.59 3.28 21.54
N ILE A 93 9.71 3.15 22.87
CA ILE A 93 10.95 2.76 23.55
C ILE A 93 10.83 1.27 23.88
N VAL A 94 11.23 0.42 22.95
CA VAL A 94 11.44 -1.01 23.18
C VAL A 94 12.81 -1.33 22.59
N ASP A 95 13.77 -1.72 23.44
CA ASP A 95 15.18 -2.00 23.11
C ASP A 95 15.95 -0.87 22.40
N GLN A 96 16.70 -0.03 23.12
CA GLN A 96 17.82 0.86 22.65
C GLN A 96 17.73 1.51 21.25
N ARG A 97 16.53 1.63 20.67
CA ARG A 97 16.25 2.07 19.31
C ARG A 97 15.26 3.20 19.39
N PHE A 98 15.58 4.29 18.71
CA PHE A 98 14.64 5.38 18.52
C PHE A 98 14.15 5.37 17.10
N TYR A 99 12.84 5.23 16.96
CA TYR A 99 12.13 5.41 15.71
C TYR A 99 11.59 6.84 15.69
N ALA A 100 11.85 7.55 14.61
CA ALA A 100 11.23 8.83 14.33
C ALA A 100 10.92 8.86 12.84
N GLY A 101 9.71 9.25 12.48
CA GLY A 101 9.36 9.39 11.08
C GLY A 101 8.17 10.30 10.89
N SER A 102 8.02 10.79 9.68
CA SER A 102 6.86 11.54 9.24
C SER A 102 6.54 11.18 7.79
N LEU A 103 5.25 11.08 7.50
CA LEU A 103 4.75 10.88 6.15
C LEU A 103 3.65 11.88 5.88
N GLN A 104 3.81 12.70 4.85
CA GLN A 104 2.83 13.71 4.48
C GLN A 104 2.48 13.60 3.00
N SER A 105 1.19 13.63 2.70
CA SER A 105 0.67 13.65 1.34
C SER A 105 -0.34 14.79 1.21
N THR A 106 -0.08 15.72 0.29
CA THR A 106 -0.97 16.83 -0.03
C THR A 106 -1.24 16.85 -1.53
N GLY A 107 -2.40 17.33 -1.96
CA GLY A 107 -2.66 17.50 -3.38
C GLY A 107 -3.91 18.32 -3.67
N LEU A 108 -4.02 18.73 -4.93
CA LEU A 108 -5.13 19.49 -5.48
C LEU A 108 -5.47 18.92 -6.85
N ARG A 109 -6.76 18.66 -7.10
CA ARG A 109 -7.27 18.31 -8.43
C ARG A 109 -8.39 19.24 -8.84
N THR A 110 -8.36 19.65 -10.09
CA THR A 110 -9.41 20.45 -10.74
C THR A 110 -9.76 19.84 -12.08
N TYR A 111 -11.05 19.82 -12.42
CA TYR A 111 -11.50 19.29 -13.70
C TYR A 111 -12.81 19.93 -14.11
N ALA A 112 -13.11 19.82 -15.40
CA ALA A 112 -14.39 20.17 -16.00
C ALA A 112 -14.85 19.00 -16.86
N THR A 113 -16.16 18.77 -16.86
CA THR A 113 -16.82 17.82 -17.75
C THR A 113 -17.76 18.57 -18.67
N PHE A 114 -17.73 18.22 -19.95
CA PHE A 114 -18.53 18.77 -21.04
C PHE A 114 -19.29 17.64 -21.71
N GLY A 115 -20.56 17.87 -22.06
CA GLY A 115 -21.43 16.86 -22.65
C GLY A 115 -22.65 16.54 -21.78
N GLU A 116 -23.50 15.67 -22.28
CA GLU A 116 -24.66 15.12 -21.57
C GLU A 116 -24.41 13.65 -21.22
N LEU A 117 -25.18 13.07 -20.30
CA LEU A 117 -24.96 11.69 -19.84
C LEU A 117 -25.23 10.64 -20.92
N ASP A 118 -26.13 10.97 -21.85
CA ASP A 118 -26.56 10.09 -22.95
C ASP A 118 -25.85 10.42 -24.28
N ASP A 119 -24.87 11.34 -24.25
CA ASP A 119 -24.08 11.81 -25.39
C ASP A 119 -22.58 11.71 -25.09
N ASP A 120 -21.74 12.20 -26.01
CA ASP A 120 -20.30 12.32 -25.80
C ASP A 120 -19.98 13.16 -24.55
N LEU A 121 -19.28 12.54 -23.60
CA LEU A 121 -18.87 13.14 -22.33
C LEU A 121 -17.35 13.29 -22.29
N LEU A 122 -16.87 14.52 -22.39
CA LEU A 122 -15.45 14.87 -22.28
C LEU A 122 -15.15 15.44 -20.89
N THR A 123 -14.31 14.77 -20.13
CA THR A 123 -13.70 15.30 -18.90
C THR A 123 -12.25 15.68 -19.17
N VAL A 124 -11.85 16.89 -18.80
CA VAL A 124 -10.45 17.33 -18.81
C VAL A 124 -10.09 17.92 -17.46
N GLY A 125 -8.86 17.72 -17.03
CA GLY A 125 -8.42 18.23 -15.74
C GLY A 125 -6.92 18.27 -15.56
N ALA A 126 -6.55 18.86 -14.44
CA ALA A 126 -5.19 18.96 -13.96
C ALA A 126 -5.17 18.63 -12.48
N ASP A 127 -4.08 18.03 -12.02
CA ASP A 127 -3.81 17.90 -10.61
C ASP A 127 -2.34 18.06 -10.26
N TRP A 128 -2.13 18.27 -8.98
CA TRP A 128 -0.82 18.36 -8.36
C TRP A 128 -0.85 17.54 -7.07
N ARG A 129 0.22 16.79 -6.80
CA ARG A 129 0.42 16.05 -5.56
C ARG A 129 1.84 16.28 -5.07
N ARG A 130 1.98 16.49 -3.76
CA ARG A 130 3.24 16.50 -3.02
C ARG A 130 3.24 15.37 -2.01
N TYR A 131 4.31 14.61 -2.01
CA TYR A 131 4.58 13.57 -1.04
C TYR A 131 5.90 13.88 -0.34
N GLU A 132 5.91 13.83 0.98
CA GLU A 132 7.12 13.99 1.80
C GLU A 132 7.22 12.82 2.73
N GLN A 133 8.44 12.33 2.91
CA GLN A 133 8.74 11.28 3.86
C GLN A 133 10.05 11.60 4.57
N ASP A 134 10.14 11.17 5.82
CA ASP A 134 11.35 11.11 6.60
C ASP A 134 11.18 9.93 7.55
N TYR A 135 12.17 9.05 7.63
CA TYR A 135 12.15 7.96 8.59
C TYR A 135 13.58 7.70 9.05
N THR A 136 13.80 7.74 10.35
CA THR A 136 15.10 7.52 10.94
C THR A 136 14.98 6.55 12.10
N VAL A 137 15.81 5.52 12.06
CA VAL A 137 16.10 4.63 13.18
C VAL A 137 17.49 4.97 13.68
N ARG A 138 17.56 5.37 14.95
CA ARG A 138 18.85 5.51 15.65
C ARG A 138 19.06 4.29 16.52
N LEU A 139 20.15 3.57 16.26
CA LEU A 139 20.65 2.54 17.16
C LEU A 139 21.54 3.23 18.19
N LEU A 140 21.07 3.31 19.44
CA LEU A 140 21.95 3.81 20.50
C LEU A 140 23.00 2.76 20.81
N ASN A 141 24.27 3.11 20.58
CA ASN A 141 25.38 2.41 21.22
C ASN A 141 25.31 2.65 22.73
N ALA A 142 24.72 1.73 23.48
CA ALA A 142 24.82 1.76 24.92
C ALA A 142 26.29 1.51 25.30
N THR A 143 26.95 2.60 25.69
CA THR A 143 28.32 2.73 26.20
C THR A 143 29.40 2.65 25.12
N GLY A 144 30.45 3.48 25.24
CA GLY A 144 31.70 3.39 24.46
C GLY A 144 32.50 2.10 24.67
N THR A 145 31.80 1.00 24.95
CA THR A 145 32.20 -0.38 25.12
C THR A 145 31.00 -1.22 24.69
N GLY A 146 30.91 -1.55 23.40
CA GLY A 146 29.99 -2.51 22.76
C GLY A 146 28.68 -2.85 23.47
N ALA A 147 27.56 -2.41 22.91
CA ALA A 147 26.22 -2.85 23.32
C ALA A 147 26.15 -4.38 23.43
N LEU A 148 25.86 -4.87 24.64
CA LEU A 148 25.77 -6.28 24.99
C LEU A 148 24.32 -6.76 24.83
N LEU A 149 24.07 -7.67 23.90
CA LEU A 149 22.83 -8.45 23.85
C LEU A 149 22.97 -9.65 24.82
N ASP A 150 22.33 -9.58 25.99
CA ASP A 150 22.38 -10.62 27.01
C ASP A 150 21.40 -11.76 26.66
N ILE A 151 21.82 -12.69 25.80
CA ILE A 151 21.04 -13.89 25.49
C ILE A 151 21.28 -14.91 26.62
N ALA A 152 20.35 -14.95 27.59
CA ALA A 152 20.36 -15.96 28.65
C ALA A 152 19.99 -17.35 28.08
N GLY A 153 20.99 -18.09 27.61
CA GLY A 153 20.90 -19.53 27.32
C GLY A 153 21.30 -20.41 28.52
N PRO A 154 20.92 -21.70 28.56
CA PRO A 154 21.20 -22.62 29.68
C PRO A 154 22.66 -23.11 29.77
N LEU A 155 23.56 -22.62 28.92
CA LEU A 155 25.00 -22.87 29.00
C LEU A 155 25.70 -21.59 29.44
N ASN A 156 26.44 -21.66 30.56
CA ASN A 156 27.19 -20.57 31.20
C ASN A 156 28.37 -20.01 30.35
N ALA A 157 28.22 -19.89 29.04
CA ALA A 157 29.15 -19.21 28.15
C ALA A 157 28.56 -17.85 27.78
N ARG A 158 28.96 -16.79 28.50
CA ARG A 158 28.69 -15.41 28.12
C ARG A 158 29.52 -15.07 26.89
N ALA A 159 28.93 -15.16 25.70
CA ALA A 159 29.55 -14.66 24.48
C ALA A 159 29.20 -13.18 24.32
N ASN A 160 30.19 -12.31 24.48
CA ASN A 160 30.05 -10.88 24.20
C ASN A 160 30.00 -10.69 22.67
N ILE A 161 28.81 -10.46 22.11
CA ILE A 161 28.68 -10.07 20.71
C ILE A 161 28.57 -8.55 20.67
N PRO A 162 29.63 -7.80 20.33
CA PRO A 162 29.46 -6.40 19.98
C PRO A 162 28.53 -6.33 18.76
N LEU A 163 27.51 -5.47 18.77
CA LEU A 163 26.67 -5.18 17.59
C LEU A 163 27.41 -4.37 16.51
N ASN A 164 28.61 -3.88 16.83
CA ASN A 164 29.45 -3.04 15.97
C ASN A 164 29.92 -3.67 14.63
N PRO A 165 30.11 -5.00 14.45
CA PRO A 165 30.58 -5.52 13.16
C PRO A 165 29.46 -5.67 12.11
N LEU A 166 28.18 -5.44 12.47
CA LEU A 166 27.06 -5.55 11.53
C LEU A 166 26.98 -4.36 10.55
N PHE A 167 27.34 -3.15 10.98
CA PHE A 167 27.15 -1.91 10.22
C PHE A 167 28.36 -0.97 10.29
N GLY A 168 29.56 -1.52 10.58
CA GLY A 168 30.75 -0.80 11.03
C GLY A 168 31.23 0.35 10.15
N THR A 169 30.62 1.51 10.31
CA THR A 169 31.03 2.80 9.72
C THR A 169 32.10 3.50 10.57
N GLY A 170 32.40 2.97 11.76
CA GLY A 170 33.28 3.62 12.74
C GLY A 170 32.67 4.88 13.37
N LEU A 171 31.38 5.14 13.12
CA LEU A 171 30.64 6.27 13.70
C LEU A 171 30.01 5.88 15.06
N PRO A 172 29.86 6.83 16.00
CA PRO A 172 29.28 6.56 17.32
C PRO A 172 27.81 6.12 17.30
N GLU A 173 27.09 6.35 16.20
CA GLU A 173 25.67 6.05 16.02
C GLU A 173 25.44 5.51 14.60
N ASP A 174 24.84 4.32 14.48
CA ASP A 174 24.34 3.82 13.20
C ASP A 174 22.94 4.41 12.96
N ILE A 175 22.84 5.22 11.92
CA ILE A 175 21.60 5.92 11.53
C ILE A 175 21.08 5.28 10.25
N LEU A 176 19.91 4.66 10.35
CA LEU A 176 19.26 3.90 9.28
C LEU A 176 17.89 4.50 8.99
N GLY A 177 17.28 4.14 7.87
CA GLY A 177 15.92 4.50 7.56
C GLY A 177 15.79 4.99 6.13
N VAL A 178 15.08 6.10 5.94
CA VAL A 178 14.79 6.67 4.64
C VAL A 178 15.04 8.16 4.73
N ALA A 179 15.93 8.66 3.88
CA ALA A 179 16.32 10.06 3.92
C ALA A 179 15.10 10.99 3.75
N GLU A 180 15.10 12.10 4.48
CA GLU A 180 14.11 13.16 4.29
C GLU A 180 14.09 13.55 2.82
N SER A 181 12.96 13.29 2.18
CA SER A 181 12.81 13.39 0.74
C SER A 181 11.39 13.78 0.38
N ARG A 182 11.25 14.31 -0.84
CA ARG A 182 10.01 14.84 -1.36
C ARG A 182 9.84 14.47 -2.82
N GLN A 183 8.60 14.22 -3.22
CA GLN A 183 8.17 14.00 -4.59
C GLN A 183 7.01 14.94 -4.92
N GLU A 184 7.17 15.75 -5.96
CA GLU A 184 6.15 16.59 -6.56
C GLU A 184 5.67 15.92 -7.86
N ASN A 185 4.37 15.86 -8.10
CA ASN A 185 3.78 15.28 -9.30
C ASN A 185 2.72 16.25 -9.84
N PHE A 186 2.90 16.69 -11.08
CA PHE A 186 1.97 17.56 -11.80
C PHE A 186 1.37 16.81 -12.98
N GLY A 187 0.05 16.66 -12.97
CA GLY A 187 -0.68 15.88 -13.97
C GLY A 187 -1.66 16.67 -14.81
N LEU A 188 -1.75 16.33 -16.09
CA LEU A 188 -2.83 16.71 -16.99
C LEU A 188 -3.54 15.45 -17.48
N PHE A 189 -4.87 15.46 -17.56
CA PHE A 189 -5.63 14.31 -18.02
C PHE A 189 -6.85 14.71 -18.85
N ALA A 190 -7.25 13.78 -19.72
CA ALA A 190 -8.49 13.85 -20.49
C ALA A 190 -9.14 12.47 -20.58
N ASN A 191 -10.46 12.43 -20.55
CA ASN A 191 -11.27 11.23 -20.70
C ASN A 191 -12.50 11.55 -21.54
N LEU A 192 -12.75 10.75 -22.58
CA LEU A 192 -13.88 10.87 -23.48
C LEU A 192 -14.70 9.58 -23.44
N THR A 193 -15.94 9.66 -22.99
CA THR A 193 -16.93 8.57 -23.05
C THR A 193 -17.91 8.83 -24.18
N MET A 194 -18.06 7.88 -25.09
CA MET A 194 -18.88 7.99 -26.30
C MET A 194 -19.90 6.85 -26.34
N PRO A 195 -21.22 7.13 -26.30
CA PRO A 195 -22.24 6.15 -26.63
C PRO A 195 -22.27 5.93 -28.16
N THR A 196 -21.38 5.07 -28.65
CA THR A 196 -21.22 4.79 -30.09
C THR A 196 -22.47 4.19 -30.75
N THR A 197 -23.28 3.48 -29.97
CA THR A 197 -24.61 2.95 -30.31
C THR A 197 -25.46 2.90 -29.04
N ASP A 198 -26.76 2.65 -29.15
CA ASP A 198 -27.67 2.49 -28.01
C ASP A 198 -27.24 1.38 -27.02
N GLN A 199 -26.42 0.43 -27.46
CA GLN A 199 -25.95 -0.71 -26.68
C GLN A 199 -24.45 -0.68 -26.40
N THR A 200 -23.69 0.28 -26.95
CA THR A 200 -22.23 0.26 -26.88
C THR A 200 -21.67 1.60 -26.46
N THR A 201 -20.96 1.61 -25.34
CA THR A 201 -20.22 2.75 -24.84
C THR A 201 -18.72 2.48 -24.96
N VAL A 202 -17.99 3.40 -25.58
CA VAL A 202 -16.54 3.39 -25.67
C VAL A 202 -15.97 4.54 -24.85
N THR A 203 -15.01 4.25 -23.97
CA THR A 203 -14.27 5.26 -23.20
C THR A 203 -12.82 5.27 -23.65
N VAL A 204 -12.28 6.44 -23.97
CA VAL A 204 -10.87 6.65 -24.29
C VAL A 204 -10.33 7.74 -23.39
N GLY A 205 -9.20 7.48 -22.73
CA GLY A 205 -8.62 8.45 -21.82
C GLY A 205 -7.10 8.36 -21.76
N GLY A 206 -6.51 9.40 -21.21
CA GLY A 206 -5.08 9.48 -21.01
C GLY A 206 -4.68 10.53 -19.99
N ARG A 207 -3.45 10.39 -19.52
CA ARG A 207 -2.84 11.27 -18.53
C ARG A 207 -1.35 11.39 -18.80
N MET A 208 -0.81 12.56 -18.53
CA MET A 208 0.61 12.84 -18.53
C MET A 208 0.98 13.51 -17.22
N ASP A 209 2.00 12.99 -16.54
CA ASP A 209 2.52 13.54 -15.29
C ASP A 209 3.97 13.99 -15.48
N TYR A 210 4.35 15.11 -14.86
CA TYR A 210 5.74 15.48 -14.59
C TYR A 210 6.03 15.20 -13.12
N VAL A 211 7.01 14.35 -12.85
CA VAL A 211 7.44 13.94 -11.52
C VAL A 211 8.82 14.49 -11.24
N ASP A 212 8.97 15.09 -10.06
CA ASP A 212 10.19 15.74 -9.58
C ASP A 212 10.45 15.23 -8.16
N THR A 213 11.63 14.67 -7.91
CA THR A 213 12.04 14.26 -6.56
C THR A 213 13.19 15.11 -6.05
N SER A 214 13.24 15.31 -4.74
CA SER A 214 14.33 16.01 -4.06
C SER A 214 14.66 15.31 -2.75
N VAL A 215 15.93 15.25 -2.38
CA VAL A 215 16.39 14.62 -1.14
C VAL A 215 17.26 15.59 -0.33
N ASN A 216 17.04 15.66 0.98
CA ASN A 216 17.87 16.46 1.86
C ASN A 216 19.22 15.77 2.06
N ARG A 217 20.24 16.25 1.33
CA ARG A 217 21.61 15.70 1.37
C ARG A 217 22.32 15.88 2.73
N ASP A 218 21.84 16.79 3.56
CA ASP A 218 22.35 17.00 4.92
C ASP A 218 21.65 16.06 5.94
N ASN A 219 20.68 15.25 5.52
CA ASN A 219 20.01 14.30 6.38
C ASN A 219 21.00 13.22 6.87
N ALA A 220 20.88 12.86 8.14
CA ALA A 220 21.83 11.95 8.80
C ALA A 220 21.81 10.52 8.22
N VAL A 221 20.72 10.10 7.58
CA VAL A 221 20.63 8.82 6.83
C VAL A 221 21.53 8.87 5.58
N VAL A 222 21.62 10.00 4.88
CA VAL A 222 22.46 10.15 3.67
C VAL A 222 23.94 10.00 4.01
N GLY A 223 24.36 10.59 5.13
CA GLY A 223 25.75 10.58 5.59
C GLY A 223 26.16 9.36 6.41
N SER A 224 25.25 8.41 6.68
CA SER A 224 25.57 7.27 7.56
C SER A 224 26.46 6.23 6.89
N GLY A 225 26.45 6.15 5.56
CA GLY A 225 27.29 5.20 4.79
C GLY A 225 27.02 3.73 5.14
N ALA A 226 25.91 3.43 5.80
CA ALA A 226 25.67 2.13 6.41
C ALA A 226 25.55 0.98 5.38
N PHE A 227 25.21 1.32 4.13
CA PHE A 227 25.10 0.40 3.00
C PHE A 227 25.50 1.13 1.70
N GLU A 228 26.80 1.40 1.50
CA GLU A 228 27.29 1.97 0.23
C GLU A 228 27.31 0.94 -0.91
N ALA A 229 26.18 0.30 -1.19
CA ALA A 229 25.99 -0.46 -2.42
C ALA A 229 25.46 0.48 -3.52
N GLY A 230 26.27 1.41 -4.02
CA GLY A 230 26.06 2.10 -5.31
C GLY A 230 24.72 2.87 -5.53
N ALA A 231 23.91 3.05 -4.49
CA ALA A 231 22.50 3.44 -4.59
C ALA A 231 22.25 4.89 -5.01
N GLY A 232 23.21 5.79 -4.80
CA GLY A 232 23.08 7.21 -5.12
C GLY A 232 21.99 7.95 -4.33
N PHE A 233 21.99 9.27 -4.48
CA PHE A 233 20.98 10.19 -3.97
C PHE A 233 20.68 11.25 -5.04
N ASP A 234 20.54 10.75 -6.26
CA ASP A 234 20.24 11.57 -7.43
C ASP A 234 18.74 11.85 -7.48
N GLU A 235 18.44 13.09 -7.86
CA GLU A 235 17.07 13.55 -8.01
C GLU A 235 16.49 13.06 -9.34
N LEU A 236 15.24 12.62 -9.32
CA LEU A 236 14.52 12.12 -10.49
C LEU A 236 13.65 13.24 -11.06
N HIS A 237 13.75 13.45 -12.37
CA HIS A 237 12.89 14.34 -13.13
C HIS A 237 12.34 13.59 -14.34
N ASP A 238 11.08 13.21 -14.31
CA ASP A 238 10.53 12.29 -15.29
C ASP A 238 9.15 12.66 -15.80
N PHE A 239 8.86 12.26 -17.03
CA PHE A 239 7.53 12.35 -17.62
C PHE A 239 6.89 10.97 -17.67
N LEU A 240 5.75 10.82 -17.01
CA LEU A 240 4.98 9.57 -17.00
C LEU A 240 3.76 9.68 -17.92
N GLY A 241 3.53 8.63 -18.71
CA GLY A 241 2.37 8.52 -19.57
C GLY A 241 1.37 7.45 -19.10
N MET A 242 0.09 7.72 -19.33
CA MET A 242 -0.98 6.73 -19.24
C MET A 242 -1.95 6.93 -20.39
N GLY A 243 -2.41 5.85 -20.98
CA GLY A 243 -3.49 5.84 -21.97
C GLY A 243 -4.34 4.58 -21.83
N TYR A 244 -5.64 4.69 -22.05
CA TYR A 244 -6.53 3.54 -22.01
C TYR A 244 -7.69 3.68 -22.99
N VAL A 245 -8.21 2.53 -23.39
CA VAL A 245 -9.47 2.36 -24.07
C VAL A 245 -10.26 1.27 -23.38
N SER A 246 -11.55 1.51 -23.17
CA SER A 246 -12.48 0.50 -22.68
C SER A 246 -13.79 0.56 -23.45
N MET A 247 -14.42 -0.60 -23.61
CA MET A 247 -15.69 -0.76 -24.27
C MET A 247 -16.63 -1.52 -23.33
N LYS A 248 -17.85 -1.04 -23.20
CA LYS A 248 -18.97 -1.77 -22.61
C LYS A 248 -20.01 -2.00 -23.71
N HIS A 249 -20.44 -3.24 -23.87
CA HIS A 249 -21.51 -3.62 -24.80
C HIS A 249 -22.61 -4.35 -24.03
N ASP A 250 -23.82 -3.81 -24.07
CA ASP A 250 -25.03 -4.40 -23.51
C ASP A 250 -25.62 -5.37 -24.54
N ILE A 251 -25.51 -6.67 -24.28
CA ILE A 251 -26.03 -7.74 -25.14
C ILE A 251 -27.55 -7.74 -25.09
N ASP A 252 -28.10 -7.54 -23.89
CA ASP A 252 -29.51 -7.38 -23.58
C ASP A 252 -29.65 -6.53 -22.30
N ASP A 253 -30.88 -6.32 -21.84
CA ASP A 253 -31.17 -5.46 -20.68
C ASP A 253 -30.54 -5.95 -19.36
N VAL A 254 -30.12 -7.22 -19.29
CA VAL A 254 -29.60 -7.84 -18.07
C VAL A 254 -28.14 -8.29 -18.22
N THR A 255 -27.57 -8.30 -19.42
CA THR A 255 -26.26 -8.88 -19.71
C THR A 255 -25.38 -7.86 -20.43
N SER A 256 -24.19 -7.62 -19.88
CA SER A 256 -23.19 -6.73 -20.47
C SER A 256 -21.82 -7.39 -20.50
N VAL A 257 -21.05 -7.06 -21.53
CA VAL A 257 -19.65 -7.45 -21.69
C VAL A 257 -18.77 -6.20 -21.68
N SER A 258 -17.63 -6.29 -21.03
CA SER A 258 -16.63 -5.23 -20.99
C SER A 258 -15.28 -5.72 -21.50
N LEU A 259 -14.61 -4.90 -22.29
CA LEU A 259 -13.27 -5.13 -22.82
C LEU A 259 -12.42 -3.89 -22.56
N GLY A 260 -11.17 -4.04 -22.16
CA GLY A 260 -10.28 -2.92 -21.84
C GLY A 260 -8.84 -3.20 -22.22
N GLY A 261 -8.13 -2.13 -22.58
CA GLY A 261 -6.68 -2.12 -22.76
C GLY A 261 -6.11 -0.82 -22.21
N ALA A 262 -5.06 -0.90 -21.40
CA ALA A 262 -4.44 0.26 -20.76
C ALA A 262 -2.93 0.14 -20.72
N PHE A 263 -2.26 1.26 -20.98
CA PHE A 263 -0.83 1.47 -20.71
C PHE A 263 -0.70 2.50 -19.59
N ALA A 264 0.17 2.24 -18.61
CA ALA A 264 0.45 3.17 -17.53
C ALA A 264 1.90 3.08 -17.07
N MET A 265 2.49 4.22 -16.72
CA MET A 265 3.81 4.30 -16.12
C MET A 265 3.73 4.63 -14.63
N ARG A 266 4.69 4.12 -13.84
CA ARG A 266 4.84 4.45 -12.42
C ARG A 266 6.28 4.89 -12.15
N ALA A 267 6.47 6.10 -11.63
CA ALA A 267 7.78 6.51 -11.12
C ALA A 267 8.19 5.66 -9.90
N PRO A 268 9.50 5.45 -9.69
CA PRO A 268 10.02 4.94 -8.44
C PRO A 268 9.51 5.77 -7.26
N THR A 269 9.21 5.10 -6.14
CA THR A 269 8.87 5.75 -4.89
C THR A 269 10.13 6.27 -4.21
N LEU A 270 9.97 7.29 -3.36
CA LEU A 270 11.08 7.80 -2.56
C LEU A 270 11.70 6.71 -1.65
N TYR A 271 10.93 5.69 -1.22
CA TYR A 271 11.46 4.54 -0.46
C TYR A 271 12.35 3.64 -1.34
N GLU A 272 11.90 3.33 -2.56
CA GLU A 272 12.69 2.57 -3.54
C GLU A 272 13.97 3.31 -3.93
N MET A 273 13.96 4.65 -3.93
CA MET A 273 15.13 5.47 -4.27
C MET A 273 16.10 5.70 -3.10
N TYR A 274 15.60 6.02 -1.91
CA TYR A 274 16.41 6.63 -0.83
C TYR A 274 16.39 5.88 0.51
N SER A 275 15.95 4.62 0.52
CA SER A 275 16.06 3.77 1.71
C SER A 275 17.50 3.34 1.98
N GLN A 276 17.88 3.27 3.25
CA GLN A 276 19.14 2.72 3.73
C GLN A 276 18.91 1.96 5.03
N GLY A 277 18.93 0.64 4.97
CA GLY A 277 19.04 -0.20 6.16
C GLY A 277 17.91 -1.19 6.36
N PRO A 278 17.80 -1.79 7.57
CA PRO A 278 16.98 -2.96 7.76
C PRO A 278 15.53 -2.60 7.46
N PRO A 279 14.86 -3.37 6.59
CA PRO A 279 13.46 -3.18 6.32
C PRO A 279 12.71 -3.31 7.64
N GLU A 280 11.71 -2.46 7.80
CA GLU A 280 10.73 -2.59 8.88
C GLU A 280 9.87 -3.85 8.72
N ASN A 281 10.10 -4.63 7.65
CA ASN A 281 9.40 -5.85 7.36
C ASN A 281 10.37 -7.05 7.28
N PRO A 282 10.62 -7.75 8.41
CA PRO A 282 11.47 -8.96 8.48
C PRO A 282 11.01 -10.11 7.59
N ILE A 283 9.78 -10.04 7.06
CA ILE A 283 9.08 -11.15 6.40
C ILE A 283 9.50 -11.22 4.94
N ARG A 284 9.48 -10.08 4.27
CA ARG A 284 9.56 -10.03 2.80
C ARG A 284 10.99 -10.23 2.33
N PHE A 285 11.94 -9.64 3.07
CA PHE A 285 13.37 -9.68 2.80
C PHE A 285 14.12 -9.71 4.14
N PRO A 286 14.57 -10.87 4.61
CA PRO A 286 15.34 -10.95 5.85
C PRO A 286 16.74 -10.41 5.53
N GLY A 287 16.95 -9.14 5.85
CA GLY A 287 18.21 -8.44 5.67
C GLY A 287 18.01 -7.02 5.17
N ALA A 288 19.08 -6.24 4.99
CA ALA A 288 18.98 -4.81 4.73
C ALA A 288 18.48 -4.50 3.32
N ILE A 289 17.59 -3.50 3.17
CA ILE A 289 17.20 -3.00 1.85
C ILE A 289 17.88 -1.64 1.65
N THR A 290 18.44 -1.46 0.48
CA THR A 290 19.02 -0.19 0.04
C THR A 290 18.27 0.29 -1.19
N GLY A 291 18.04 1.60 -1.25
CA GLY A 291 17.43 2.26 -2.38
C GLY A 291 18.31 2.22 -3.63
N ASN A 292 17.79 2.78 -4.71
CA ASN A 292 18.53 3.05 -5.93
C ASN A 292 17.93 4.29 -6.62
N SER A 293 18.67 5.39 -6.65
CA SER A 293 18.21 6.64 -7.28
C SER A 293 18.29 6.61 -8.81
N SER A 294 18.88 5.57 -9.40
CA SER A 294 18.98 5.40 -10.85
C SER A 294 17.87 4.52 -11.44
N LEU A 295 16.79 4.28 -10.69
CA LEU A 295 15.66 3.49 -11.15
C LEU A 295 14.89 4.20 -12.27
N ASP A 296 14.55 3.45 -13.30
CA ASP A 296 13.63 3.88 -14.36
C ASP A 296 12.17 3.70 -13.92
N PRO A 297 11.21 4.47 -14.49
CA PRO A 297 9.79 4.23 -14.28
C PRO A 297 9.33 2.86 -14.81
N GLU A 298 8.55 2.15 -14.00
CA GLU A 298 7.88 0.92 -14.43
C GLU A 298 6.83 1.22 -15.51
N ARG A 299 6.61 0.26 -16.41
CA ARG A 299 5.63 0.38 -17.51
C ARG A 299 4.71 -0.83 -17.52
N ASN A 300 3.42 -0.62 -17.38
CA ASN A 300 2.43 -1.70 -17.40
C ASN A 300 1.53 -1.59 -18.64
N LEU A 301 1.39 -2.69 -19.37
CA LEU A 301 0.38 -2.91 -20.40
C LEU A 301 -0.61 -3.98 -19.89
N GLN A 302 -1.87 -3.60 -19.72
CA GLN A 302 -2.92 -4.49 -19.21
C GLN A 302 -4.09 -4.62 -20.18
N PHE A 303 -4.62 -5.83 -20.27
CA PHE A 303 -5.85 -6.17 -20.98
C PHE A 303 -6.86 -6.80 -20.01
N ASP A 304 -8.11 -6.37 -20.12
CA ASP A 304 -9.20 -6.81 -19.27
C ASP A 304 -10.38 -7.31 -20.11
N LEU A 305 -11.01 -8.39 -19.65
CA LEU A 305 -12.26 -8.92 -20.18
C LEU A 305 -13.22 -9.19 -19.02
N GLY A 306 -14.47 -8.77 -19.16
CA GLY A 306 -15.48 -8.99 -18.16
C GLY A 306 -16.86 -9.24 -18.74
N MET A 307 -17.69 -9.95 -17.98
CA MET A 307 -19.09 -10.18 -18.27
C MET A 307 -19.87 -9.99 -16.98
N THR A 308 -20.98 -9.26 -17.04
CA THR A 308 -21.90 -9.06 -15.92
C THR A 308 -23.31 -9.41 -16.38
N ARG A 309 -24.00 -10.27 -15.62
CA ARG A 309 -25.42 -10.56 -15.80
C ARG A 309 -26.17 -10.24 -14.52
N LYS A 310 -27.10 -9.27 -14.58
CA LYS A 310 -27.90 -8.78 -13.46
C LYS A 310 -29.38 -8.90 -13.78
N THR A 311 -30.03 -9.86 -13.14
CA THR A 311 -31.49 -10.05 -13.18
C THR A 311 -32.10 -9.56 -11.87
N GLU A 312 -33.43 -9.64 -11.74
CA GLU A 312 -34.12 -9.38 -10.48
C GLU A 312 -33.75 -10.38 -9.36
N THR A 313 -33.34 -11.60 -9.73
CA THR A 313 -33.09 -12.69 -8.78
C THR A 313 -31.62 -12.96 -8.53
N TYR A 314 -30.74 -12.71 -9.49
CA TYR A 314 -29.30 -12.95 -9.33
C TYR A 314 -28.45 -11.96 -10.11
N SER A 315 -27.27 -11.69 -9.57
CA SER A 315 -26.17 -10.97 -10.21
C SER A 315 -24.95 -11.88 -10.27
N VAL A 316 -24.37 -12.05 -11.46
CA VAL A 316 -23.10 -12.78 -11.66
C VAL A 316 -22.16 -11.89 -12.45
N THR A 317 -20.93 -11.75 -11.96
CA THR A 317 -19.86 -11.02 -12.62
C THR A 317 -18.65 -11.93 -12.74
N VAL A 318 -18.11 -12.06 -13.95
CA VAL A 318 -16.86 -12.78 -14.23
C VAL A 318 -15.90 -11.81 -14.88
N ARG A 319 -14.67 -11.75 -14.38
CA ARG A 319 -13.60 -10.90 -14.92
C ARG A 319 -12.31 -11.68 -15.03
N GLY A 320 -11.53 -11.33 -16.04
CA GLY A 320 -10.17 -11.83 -16.25
C GLY A 320 -9.27 -10.72 -16.76
N PHE A 321 -8.00 -10.81 -16.42
CA PHE A 321 -7.00 -9.83 -16.85
C PHE A 321 -5.67 -10.48 -17.21
N HIS A 322 -4.89 -9.77 -18.02
CA HIS A 322 -3.50 -10.07 -18.33
C HIS A 322 -2.70 -8.77 -18.33
N SER A 323 -1.58 -8.74 -17.62
CA SER A 323 -0.73 -7.57 -17.46
C SER A 323 0.73 -7.95 -17.71
N GLU A 324 1.41 -7.13 -18.52
CA GLU A 324 2.85 -7.17 -18.74
C GLU A 324 3.46 -5.89 -18.14
N ILE A 325 4.40 -6.06 -17.22
CA ILE A 325 5.09 -4.99 -16.52
C ILE A 325 6.55 -5.03 -16.97
N ASP A 326 6.98 -4.07 -17.79
CA ASP A 326 8.38 -3.86 -18.14
C ASP A 326 9.03 -2.93 -17.10
N ASP A 327 10.35 -3.07 -16.93
CA ASP A 327 11.16 -2.31 -15.96
C ASP A 327 10.64 -2.43 -14.51
N HIS A 328 10.12 -3.60 -14.12
CA HIS A 328 9.50 -3.82 -12.82
C HIS A 328 10.52 -3.64 -11.68
N ILE A 329 10.23 -2.77 -10.72
CA ILE A 329 11.13 -2.45 -9.61
C ILE A 329 10.95 -3.52 -8.53
N LEU A 330 12.00 -4.34 -8.35
CA LEU A 330 12.05 -5.36 -7.31
C LEU A 330 13.31 -5.18 -6.45
N PRO A 331 13.25 -5.49 -5.15
CA PRO A 331 14.43 -5.59 -4.31
C PRO A 331 15.17 -6.90 -4.63
N ILE A 332 16.34 -6.75 -5.25
CA ILE A 332 17.20 -7.83 -5.72
C ILE A 332 18.32 -8.04 -4.71
N PRO A 333 18.61 -9.29 -4.27
CA PRO A 333 19.74 -9.56 -3.40
C PRO A 333 21.05 -9.22 -4.15
N THR A 334 21.89 -8.37 -3.57
CA THR A 334 23.14 -7.91 -4.18
C THR A 334 24.38 -8.41 -3.45
N SER A 335 24.33 -8.56 -2.13
CA SER A 335 25.46 -9.05 -1.35
C SER A 335 25.04 -9.82 -0.11
N LEU A 336 25.98 -10.63 0.41
CA LEU A 336 25.83 -11.39 1.64
C LEU A 336 26.86 -10.88 2.65
N VAL A 337 26.40 -10.32 3.76
CA VAL A 337 27.27 -9.82 4.83
C VAL A 337 27.30 -10.83 5.96
N ALA A 338 28.38 -11.60 6.05
CA ALA A 338 28.59 -12.53 7.16
C ALA A 338 28.92 -11.76 8.45
N VAL A 339 28.11 -11.94 9.49
CA VAL A 339 28.36 -11.40 10.83
C VAL A 339 29.31 -12.33 11.57
N PRO A 340 30.54 -11.88 11.91
CA PRO A 340 31.48 -12.71 12.63
C PRO A 340 31.01 -12.93 14.08
N GLY A 341 30.50 -14.12 14.38
CA GLY A 341 30.28 -14.56 15.76
C GLY A 341 31.59 -15.05 16.40
N PRO A 342 31.83 -14.84 17.71
CA PRO A 342 32.98 -15.41 18.39
C PRO A 342 32.77 -16.92 18.59
N GLY A 343 33.45 -17.71 17.76
CA GLY A 343 33.40 -19.18 17.78
C GLY A 343 32.36 -19.71 16.82
N ALA A 344 32.83 -20.19 15.66
CA ALA A 344 32.04 -20.81 14.60
C ALA A 344 31.35 -22.10 15.11
N ALA A 345 30.19 -21.95 15.75
CA ALA A 345 29.17 -22.98 15.77
C ALA A 345 28.29 -22.78 14.53
N PRO A 346 28.05 -23.81 13.71
CA PRO A 346 27.13 -23.70 12.58
C PRO A 346 25.73 -23.47 13.15
N ALA A 347 25.22 -22.24 13.04
CA ALA A 347 23.82 -21.95 13.30
C ALA A 347 23.00 -22.57 12.16
N THR A 348 22.12 -23.51 12.51
CA THR A 348 21.28 -24.29 11.59
C THR A 348 19.85 -23.76 11.51
N THR A 349 19.62 -22.47 11.63
CA THR A 349 18.26 -21.91 11.70
C THR A 349 17.98 -20.94 10.57
N THR A 350 18.30 -21.38 9.34
CA THR A 350 17.69 -20.80 8.15
C THR A 350 16.21 -20.67 8.42
N LEU A 351 15.61 -19.54 8.08
CA LEU A 351 14.15 -19.33 8.03
C LEU A 351 13.43 -20.33 7.07
N GLY A 352 13.98 -21.52 6.82
CA GLY A 352 13.67 -22.43 5.71
C GLY A 352 14.07 -21.85 4.35
N ARG A 353 14.75 -20.71 4.32
CA ARG A 353 15.01 -19.94 3.10
C ARG A 353 16.33 -20.40 2.49
N SER A 354 16.22 -20.96 1.29
CA SER A 354 17.35 -21.12 0.37
C SER A 354 17.28 -19.96 -0.62
N ILE A 355 18.34 -19.19 -0.74
CA ILE A 355 18.55 -18.39 -1.94
C ILE A 355 19.39 -19.28 -2.86
N ASP A 356 18.88 -19.51 -4.06
CA ASP A 356 19.66 -20.21 -5.07
C ASP A 356 20.78 -19.26 -5.51
N THR A 357 22.00 -19.69 -5.21
CA THR A 357 23.22 -19.01 -5.62
C THR A 357 23.80 -19.71 -6.86
N PRO A 358 24.79 -19.12 -7.54
CA PRO A 358 25.50 -19.77 -8.65
C PRO A 358 26.05 -21.19 -8.37
N GLY A 359 26.23 -21.57 -7.09
CA GLY A 359 26.63 -22.92 -6.66
C GLY A 359 25.48 -23.89 -6.36
N GLY A 360 24.22 -23.49 -6.59
CA GLY A 360 23.00 -24.17 -6.15
C GLY A 360 22.33 -23.48 -4.96
N ALA A 361 21.23 -24.07 -4.50
CA ALA A 361 20.52 -23.72 -3.26
C ALA A 361 21.51 -23.61 -2.08
N THR A 362 21.92 -22.39 -1.73
CA THR A 362 22.82 -22.17 -0.60
C THR A 362 22.00 -21.85 0.62
N VAL A 363 22.13 -22.70 1.63
CA VAL A 363 21.63 -22.48 2.98
C VAL A 363 22.40 -21.30 3.55
N ILE A 364 21.75 -20.14 3.69
CA ILE A 364 22.36 -18.94 4.26
C ILE A 364 22.49 -19.14 5.77
N PRO A 365 23.70 -19.04 6.37
CA PRO A 365 23.86 -19.10 7.82
C PRO A 365 23.14 -17.94 8.49
N ASP A 366 22.59 -18.12 9.69
CA ASP A 366 21.77 -17.08 10.37
C ASP A 366 22.56 -15.86 10.82
N SER A 367 23.88 -16.02 10.85
CA SER A 367 24.80 -14.91 11.03
C SER A 367 24.95 -14.07 9.76
N THR A 368 24.36 -14.43 8.61
CA THR A 368 24.55 -13.69 7.36
C THR A 368 23.34 -12.84 7.04
N VAL A 369 23.57 -11.54 6.88
CA VAL A 369 22.56 -10.57 6.44
C VAL A 369 22.57 -10.52 4.91
N VAL A 370 21.43 -10.73 4.28
CA VAL A 370 21.27 -10.49 2.83
C VAL A 370 21.03 -9.00 2.62
N VAL A 371 21.83 -8.35 1.78
CA VAL A 371 21.55 -6.98 1.36
C VAL A 371 20.80 -7.04 0.05
N TYR A 372 19.63 -6.41 0.01
CA TYR A 372 18.82 -6.22 -1.17
C TYR A 372 18.98 -4.78 -1.65
N GLN A 373 18.91 -4.60 -2.96
CA GLN A 373 18.83 -3.30 -3.60
C GLN A 373 17.69 -3.27 -4.59
N TYR A 374 16.93 -2.18 -4.62
CA TYR A 374 15.93 -2.00 -5.66
C TYR A 374 16.57 -1.90 -7.04
N GLN A 375 16.07 -2.68 -8.00
CA GLN A 375 16.51 -2.67 -9.39
C GLN A 375 15.31 -2.85 -10.31
N ASN A 376 15.38 -2.27 -11.51
CA ASN A 376 14.45 -2.58 -12.60
C ASN A 376 14.78 -3.96 -13.16
N VAL A 377 13.84 -4.90 -13.07
CA VAL A 377 13.91 -6.18 -13.76
C VAL A 377 13.17 -6.07 -15.10
N ASP A 378 13.72 -6.71 -16.15
CA ASP A 378 13.26 -6.49 -17.53
C ASP A 378 11.75 -6.65 -17.70
N ARG A 379 11.15 -7.70 -17.12
CA ARG A 379 9.72 -7.99 -17.30
C ARG A 379 9.11 -8.89 -16.22
N ALA A 380 7.93 -8.52 -15.74
CA ALA A 380 7.02 -9.38 -15.00
C ALA A 380 5.69 -9.52 -15.73
N ARG A 381 5.04 -10.68 -15.62
CA ARG A 381 3.71 -10.95 -16.17
C ARG A 381 2.77 -11.37 -15.08
N LEU A 382 1.57 -10.81 -15.08
CA LEU A 382 0.49 -11.16 -14.17
C LEU A 382 -0.75 -11.56 -14.98
N TRP A 383 -1.50 -12.54 -14.50
CA TRP A 383 -2.81 -12.86 -15.03
C TRP A 383 -3.68 -13.43 -13.93
N GLY A 384 -4.98 -13.24 -14.07
CA GLY A 384 -5.90 -13.65 -13.03
C GLY A 384 -7.33 -13.37 -13.42
N GLY A 385 -8.20 -13.54 -12.43
CA GLY A 385 -9.61 -13.29 -12.60
C GLY A 385 -10.37 -13.40 -11.30
N ASP A 386 -11.60 -12.95 -11.36
CA ASP A 386 -12.54 -13.00 -10.26
C ASP A 386 -13.95 -13.36 -10.74
N LEU A 387 -14.66 -14.06 -9.86
CA LEU A 387 -16.07 -14.39 -9.97
C LEU A 387 -16.77 -13.77 -8.76
N LEU A 388 -17.83 -13.01 -8.99
CA LEU A 388 -18.74 -12.56 -7.95
C LEU A 388 -20.15 -13.03 -8.28
N THR A 389 -20.87 -13.52 -7.28
CA THR A 389 -22.25 -13.95 -7.42
C THR A 389 -23.08 -13.53 -6.20
N GLU A 390 -24.28 -13.04 -6.49
CA GLU A 390 -25.34 -12.82 -5.53
C GLU A 390 -26.61 -13.45 -6.10
N TRP A 391 -27.30 -14.26 -5.31
CA TRP A 391 -28.53 -14.92 -5.72
C TRP A 391 -29.58 -14.84 -4.62
N ASN A 392 -30.63 -14.06 -4.86
CA ASN A 392 -31.86 -14.02 -4.07
C ASN A 392 -32.65 -15.32 -4.36
N ALA A 393 -32.30 -16.38 -3.63
CA ALA A 393 -32.86 -17.71 -3.83
C ALA A 393 -34.35 -17.74 -3.44
N TYR A 394 -34.70 -17.00 -2.38
CA TYR A 394 -36.07 -16.83 -1.87
C TYR A 394 -36.22 -15.46 -1.20
N ASP A 395 -37.46 -15.03 -0.94
CA ASP A 395 -37.72 -13.86 -0.11
C ASP A 395 -37.06 -14.04 1.27
N GLY A 396 -36.17 -13.11 1.62
CA GLY A 396 -35.42 -13.17 2.88
C GLY A 396 -34.24 -14.14 2.88
N VAL A 397 -33.85 -14.73 1.74
CA VAL A 397 -32.66 -15.60 1.62
C VAL A 397 -31.83 -15.21 0.40
N THR A 398 -30.60 -14.75 0.65
CA THR A 398 -29.61 -14.43 -0.39
C THR A 398 -28.38 -15.30 -0.22
N LEU A 399 -27.94 -15.92 -1.31
CA LEU A 399 -26.66 -16.60 -1.42
C LEU A 399 -25.62 -15.64 -1.98
N LEU A 400 -24.43 -15.63 -1.38
CA LEU A 400 -23.30 -14.79 -1.75
C LEU A 400 -22.13 -15.68 -2.12
N GLY A 401 -21.36 -15.29 -3.15
CA GLY A 401 -20.15 -16.00 -3.50
C GLY A 401 -19.13 -15.08 -4.14
N SER A 402 -17.87 -15.29 -3.80
CA SER A 402 -16.75 -14.68 -4.52
C SER A 402 -15.58 -15.67 -4.64
N VAL A 403 -14.84 -15.56 -5.74
CA VAL A 403 -13.56 -16.25 -5.92
C VAL A 403 -12.62 -15.30 -6.63
N SER A 404 -11.36 -15.22 -6.20
CA SER A 404 -10.31 -14.43 -6.83
C SER A 404 -9.02 -15.23 -6.94
N TYR A 405 -8.32 -15.06 -8.05
CA TYR A 405 -7.07 -15.74 -8.34
C TYR A 405 -6.12 -14.83 -9.09
N VAL A 406 -4.86 -14.85 -8.69
CA VAL A 406 -3.76 -14.24 -9.44
C VAL A 406 -2.58 -15.20 -9.53
N ALA A 407 -1.96 -15.23 -10.69
CA ALA A 407 -0.69 -15.88 -10.95
C ALA A 407 0.20 -14.92 -11.72
N GLY A 408 1.50 -15.19 -11.67
CA GLY A 408 2.47 -14.38 -12.38
C GLY A 408 3.80 -15.08 -12.53
N LYS A 409 4.65 -14.49 -13.37
CA LYS A 409 6.02 -14.90 -13.62
C LYS A 409 6.90 -13.67 -13.73
N ASN A 410 8.01 -13.65 -13.01
CA ASN A 410 9.13 -12.78 -13.31
C ASN A 410 9.92 -13.40 -14.45
N GLU A 411 9.96 -12.74 -15.60
CA GLU A 411 10.62 -13.24 -16.81
C GLU A 411 12.12 -12.97 -16.81
N ALA A 412 12.60 -12.14 -15.88
CA ALA A 412 14.00 -11.83 -15.64
C ALA A 412 14.53 -12.62 -14.42
N PRO A 413 15.44 -13.60 -14.61
CA PRO A 413 16.03 -14.31 -13.50
C PRO A 413 16.84 -13.36 -12.61
N VAL A 414 16.59 -13.41 -11.31
CA VAL A 414 17.30 -12.61 -10.32
C VAL A 414 18.65 -13.28 -10.04
N VAL A 415 19.77 -12.66 -10.41
CA VAL A 415 21.11 -13.22 -10.23
C VAL A 415 21.85 -12.46 -9.13
N LEU A 416 22.40 -13.21 -8.18
CA LEU A 416 23.39 -12.70 -7.22
C LEU A 416 24.74 -12.58 -7.94
N ASP A 417 25.17 -11.37 -8.26
CA ASP A 417 26.42 -11.13 -9.01
C ASP A 417 27.72 -11.39 -8.20
N ASP A 418 27.65 -11.39 -6.86
CA ASP A 418 28.85 -11.40 -6.00
C ASP A 418 29.39 -12.80 -5.60
N VAL A 419 28.98 -13.87 -6.31
CA VAL A 419 29.51 -15.24 -6.08
C VAL A 419 30.43 -15.69 -7.23
N GLY A 420 31.48 -14.89 -7.49
CA GLY A 420 32.62 -15.27 -8.33
C GLY A 420 32.41 -15.16 -9.84
N ASP A 421 33.52 -15.12 -10.58
CA ASP A 421 33.69 -14.83 -12.02
C ASP A 421 32.96 -15.77 -13.03
N ASP A 422 31.88 -16.47 -12.64
CA ASP A 422 31.06 -17.27 -13.55
C ASP A 422 29.63 -16.69 -13.70
N PRO A 423 29.39 -15.76 -14.65
CA PRO A 423 28.09 -15.16 -14.90
C PRO A 423 27.06 -16.13 -15.53
N THR A 424 27.31 -17.44 -15.60
CA THR A 424 26.46 -18.40 -16.34
C THR A 424 25.61 -19.35 -15.49
N GLN A 425 25.63 -19.22 -14.15
CA GLN A 425 24.93 -20.13 -13.23
C GLN A 425 23.89 -19.44 -12.32
N GLY A 426 23.41 -18.24 -12.65
CA GLY A 426 22.32 -17.60 -11.90
C GLY A 426 21.01 -18.40 -11.95
N LEU A 427 20.25 -18.38 -10.86
CA LEU A 427 18.82 -18.72 -10.75
C LEU A 427 18.08 -18.78 -12.09
N ARG A 428 18.08 -19.95 -12.76
CA ARG A 428 17.52 -20.07 -14.12
C ARG A 428 16.00 -20.17 -14.16
N GLU A 429 15.34 -20.32 -13.00
CA GLU A 429 13.90 -20.51 -12.94
C GLU A 429 13.16 -19.17 -12.81
N LYS A 430 12.15 -19.01 -13.67
CA LYS A 430 11.24 -17.87 -13.67
C LYS A 430 10.26 -18.04 -12.53
N ASP A 431 10.66 -17.58 -11.35
CA ASP A 431 9.79 -17.52 -10.17
C ASP A 431 8.63 -16.53 -10.36
N PRO A 432 7.51 -16.70 -9.64
CA PRO A 432 6.49 -15.66 -9.58
C PRO A 432 7.05 -14.38 -8.94
N PRO A 433 6.49 -13.19 -9.25
CA PRO A 433 6.73 -11.99 -8.46
C PRO A 433 6.35 -12.23 -6.99
N PRO A 434 7.01 -11.56 -6.03
CA PRO A 434 6.71 -11.75 -4.62
C PRO A 434 5.31 -11.22 -4.27
N ASN A 435 4.72 -11.74 -3.18
CA ASN A 435 3.47 -11.24 -2.59
C ASN A 435 2.26 -11.36 -3.53
N LEU A 436 2.23 -12.40 -4.36
CA LEU A 436 1.00 -12.81 -5.04
C LEU A 436 0.06 -13.46 -4.02
N PHE A 437 -1.20 -13.05 -4.00
CA PHE A 437 -2.17 -13.70 -3.14
C PHE A 437 -2.53 -15.10 -3.66
N PRO A 438 -2.73 -16.09 -2.76
CA PRO A 438 -3.24 -17.41 -3.13
C PRO A 438 -4.67 -17.32 -3.68
N LEU A 439 -5.17 -18.44 -4.21
CA LEU A 439 -6.59 -18.56 -4.54
C LEU A 439 -7.42 -18.33 -3.28
N ALA A 440 -8.33 -17.38 -3.32
CA ALA A 440 -9.21 -17.08 -2.21
C ALA A 440 -10.67 -17.04 -2.67
N GLY A 441 -11.58 -17.41 -1.79
CA GLY A 441 -13.00 -17.36 -2.07
C GLY A 441 -13.85 -17.25 -0.82
N THR A 442 -15.05 -16.71 -1.00
CA THR A 442 -16.07 -16.66 0.04
C THR A 442 -17.35 -17.29 -0.45
N VAL A 443 -18.06 -17.99 0.44
CA VAL A 443 -19.43 -18.45 0.23
C VAL A 443 -20.24 -18.02 1.42
N GLY A 444 -21.34 -17.29 1.18
CA GLY A 444 -22.17 -16.74 2.22
C GLY A 444 -23.64 -17.08 2.05
N VAL A 445 -24.35 -17.14 3.17
CA VAL A 445 -25.81 -17.20 3.24
C VAL A 445 -26.28 -16.08 4.13
N LYS A 446 -27.14 -15.22 3.59
CA LYS A 446 -27.83 -14.16 4.30
C LYS A 446 -29.29 -14.54 4.44
N ILE A 447 -29.78 -14.60 5.67
CA ILE A 447 -31.19 -14.79 6.01
C ILE A 447 -31.67 -13.53 6.69
N PHE A 448 -32.74 -12.91 6.20
CA PHE A 448 -33.22 -11.61 6.69
C PHE A 448 -34.73 -11.49 6.61
N ASP A 449 -35.28 -10.50 7.32
CA ASP A 449 -36.70 -10.14 7.24
C ASP A 449 -37.03 -9.53 5.87
N PRO A 450 -37.83 -10.20 5.03
CA PRO A 450 -38.15 -9.70 3.69
C PRO A 450 -39.06 -8.47 3.70
N CYS A 451 -39.76 -8.20 4.80
CA CYS A 451 -40.75 -7.13 4.88
C CYS A 451 -40.12 -5.81 5.31
N ASP A 452 -39.51 -5.81 6.49
CA ASP A 452 -39.09 -4.58 7.18
C ASP A 452 -37.56 -4.52 7.41
N ASP A 453 -36.79 -5.54 6.95
CA ASP A 453 -35.33 -5.68 7.13
C ASP A 453 -34.86 -5.48 8.59
N VAL A 454 -35.75 -5.77 9.56
CA VAL A 454 -35.55 -5.50 10.99
C VAL A 454 -34.47 -6.40 11.59
N TRP A 455 -34.36 -7.62 11.07
CA TRP A 455 -33.34 -8.58 11.50
C TRP A 455 -32.75 -9.30 10.28
N GLY A 456 -31.52 -9.74 10.45
CA GLY A 456 -30.80 -10.50 9.45
C GLY A 456 -29.56 -11.11 10.05
N VAL A 457 -29.21 -12.28 9.55
CA VAL A 457 -28.05 -13.06 9.92
C VAL A 457 -27.33 -13.45 8.64
N THR A 458 -26.05 -13.10 8.57
CA THR A 458 -25.17 -13.51 7.47
C THR A 458 -24.12 -14.45 8.02
N THR A 459 -24.03 -15.64 7.45
CA THR A 459 -22.92 -16.57 7.67
C THR A 459 -22.02 -16.54 6.45
N ILE A 460 -20.72 -16.36 6.63
CA ILE A 460 -19.73 -16.35 5.56
C ILE A 460 -18.68 -17.40 5.87
N VAL A 461 -18.37 -18.23 4.89
CA VAL A 461 -17.21 -19.12 4.90
C VAL A 461 -16.15 -18.48 4.00
N HIS A 462 -15.04 -18.07 4.57
CA HIS A 462 -13.86 -17.60 3.83
C HIS A 462 -12.87 -18.75 3.71
N MET A 463 -12.37 -19.00 2.51
CA MET A 463 -11.46 -20.11 2.20
C MET A 463 -10.29 -19.56 1.41
N VAL A 464 -9.09 -19.95 1.81
CA VAL A 464 -7.85 -19.55 1.16
C VAL A 464 -7.02 -20.80 0.93
N ASP A 465 -6.57 -20.99 -0.31
CA ASP A 465 -5.72 -22.11 -0.69
C ASP A 465 -4.30 -21.94 -0.13
N GLN A 466 -3.54 -23.02 -0.09
CA GLN A 466 -2.13 -22.96 0.25
C GLN A 466 -1.38 -22.08 -0.78
N GLN A 467 -0.52 -21.19 -0.30
CA GLN A 467 0.40 -20.46 -1.17
C GLN A 467 1.69 -21.25 -1.36
N ASP A 468 1.84 -21.85 -2.54
CA ASP A 468 3.03 -22.58 -2.97
C ASP A 468 3.77 -21.90 -4.14
N ARG A 469 3.15 -20.89 -4.78
CA ARG A 469 3.73 -20.05 -5.83
C ARG A 469 4.39 -18.82 -5.19
N ILE A 470 5.62 -19.02 -4.74
CA ILE A 470 6.42 -18.03 -4.02
C ILE A 470 7.68 -17.67 -4.79
N ALA A 471 8.14 -16.43 -4.63
CA ALA A 471 9.41 -15.93 -5.11
C ALA A 471 10.56 -16.47 -4.25
N ARG A 472 10.98 -17.72 -4.52
CA ARG A 472 12.04 -18.40 -3.75
C ARG A 472 13.37 -17.68 -3.88
N SER A 473 13.71 -17.24 -5.08
CA SER A 473 14.86 -16.37 -5.39
C SER A 473 14.92 -15.09 -4.54
N LEU A 474 13.77 -14.62 -4.06
CA LEU A 474 13.63 -13.43 -3.23
C LEU A 474 13.41 -13.75 -1.73
N GLY A 475 13.52 -15.02 -1.34
CA GLY A 475 13.38 -15.46 0.04
C GLY A 475 11.94 -15.46 0.57
N GLU A 476 10.93 -15.44 -0.29
CA GLU A 476 9.53 -15.57 0.10
C GLU A 476 9.23 -16.96 0.65
N VAL A 477 8.31 -17.05 1.63
CA VAL A 477 7.90 -18.30 2.26
C VAL A 477 6.43 -18.56 1.99
N GLY A 478 6.10 -19.82 1.67
CA GLY A 478 4.72 -20.26 1.47
C GLY A 478 3.90 -20.26 2.76
N THR A 479 2.59 -20.15 2.62
CA THR A 479 1.64 -20.14 3.74
C THR A 479 0.62 -21.27 3.57
N PRO A 480 0.22 -21.94 4.65
CA PRO A 480 -0.80 -22.99 4.58
C PRO A 480 -2.16 -22.40 4.19
N GLY A 481 -2.98 -23.21 3.52
CA GLY A 481 -4.37 -22.85 3.26
C GLY A 481 -5.20 -22.89 4.54
N PHE A 482 -6.28 -22.11 4.59
CA PHE A 482 -7.18 -22.06 5.72
C PHE A 482 -8.63 -21.87 5.31
N GLY A 483 -9.50 -21.90 6.30
CA GLY A 483 -10.90 -21.60 6.12
C GLY A 483 -11.53 -21.19 7.44
N THR A 484 -12.13 -20.01 7.47
CA THR A 484 -12.79 -19.42 8.64
C THR A 484 -14.29 -19.31 8.39
N VAL A 485 -15.05 -19.26 9.48
CA VAL A 485 -16.50 -19.03 9.43
C VAL A 485 -16.80 -17.80 10.27
N ASP A 486 -17.52 -16.85 9.68
CA ASP A 486 -17.94 -15.61 10.31
C ASP A 486 -19.46 -15.57 10.35
N ILE A 487 -20.02 -15.09 11.47
CA ILE A 487 -21.45 -14.90 11.65
C ILE A 487 -21.68 -13.46 12.06
N SER A 488 -22.52 -12.74 11.31
CA SER A 488 -22.89 -11.36 11.61
C SER A 488 -24.41 -11.18 11.59
N GLY A 489 -24.92 -10.23 12.37
CA GLY A 489 -26.33 -9.85 12.30
C GLY A 489 -26.56 -8.34 12.29
N TYR A 490 -27.76 -7.90 11.88
CA TYR A 490 -28.10 -6.47 11.72
C TYR A 490 -28.14 -5.65 13.00
N TYR A 491 -28.22 -6.28 14.17
CA TYR A 491 -27.87 -5.62 15.43
C TYR A 491 -26.36 -5.34 15.55
N ARG A 492 -25.63 -5.44 14.43
CA ARG A 492 -24.24 -5.01 14.23
C ARG A 492 -23.25 -5.70 15.15
N THR A 493 -23.61 -6.91 15.55
CA THR A 493 -22.71 -7.85 16.21
C THR A 493 -22.20 -8.83 15.18
N ALA A 494 -20.89 -9.02 15.17
CA ALA A 494 -20.22 -10.05 14.39
C ALA A 494 -19.33 -10.89 15.31
N LEU A 495 -19.41 -12.20 15.13
CA LEU A 495 -18.44 -13.16 15.62
C LEU A 495 -17.61 -13.60 14.41
N LEU A 496 -16.32 -13.29 14.46
CA LEU A 496 -15.36 -13.62 13.42
C LEU A 496 -14.59 -14.86 13.84
N ASN A 497 -14.25 -15.73 12.88
CA ASN A 497 -13.53 -16.97 13.11
C ASN A 497 -14.19 -17.83 14.21
N VAL A 498 -15.49 -18.12 14.08
CA VAL A 498 -16.31 -18.77 15.13
C VAL A 498 -15.85 -20.18 15.49
N LEU A 499 -15.03 -20.79 14.64
CA LEU A 499 -14.42 -22.10 14.86
C LEU A 499 -13.08 -22.03 15.60
N ASP A 500 -12.64 -20.84 16.00
CA ASP A 500 -11.38 -20.57 16.69
C ASP A 500 -10.17 -21.21 15.99
N LYS A 501 -10.13 -21.07 14.66
CA LYS A 501 -9.07 -21.64 13.85
C LYS A 501 -7.81 -20.80 14.00
N ASN A 502 -6.67 -21.42 14.29
CA ASN A 502 -5.37 -20.77 14.11
C ASN A 502 -5.02 -20.81 12.62
N TYR A 503 -4.77 -19.65 12.04
CA TYR A 503 -4.42 -19.49 10.64
C TYR A 503 -3.50 -18.29 10.46
N THR A 504 -2.83 -18.25 9.31
CA THR A 504 -1.89 -17.20 8.94
C THR A 504 -2.21 -16.77 7.53
N GLU A 505 -2.32 -15.47 7.30
CA GLU A 505 -2.52 -14.93 5.95
C GLU A 505 -1.22 -14.94 5.16
N HIS A 506 -1.34 -15.02 3.84
CA HIS A 506 -0.17 -14.81 2.99
C HIS A 506 0.29 -13.36 3.12
N GLY A 507 1.49 -13.17 3.67
CA GLY A 507 2.03 -11.85 4.02
C GLY A 507 2.00 -11.51 5.52
N SER A 508 1.49 -12.40 6.38
CA SER A 508 1.60 -12.26 7.85
C SER A 508 3.06 -12.32 8.34
N LEU A 509 3.31 -11.77 9.52
CA LEU A 509 4.65 -11.65 10.10
C LEU A 509 5.34 -12.98 10.37
N ALA A 510 6.39 -13.31 9.61
CA ALA A 510 7.34 -14.35 9.96
C ALA A 510 8.24 -13.90 11.13
N ILE A 511 8.26 -14.69 12.19
CA ILE A 511 9.14 -14.57 13.34
C ILE A 511 9.98 -15.84 13.49
N ILE A 512 11.18 -15.70 14.06
CA ILE A 512 11.97 -16.85 14.51
C ILE A 512 11.65 -17.05 16.00
N ASP A 513 11.18 -18.23 16.37
CA ASP A 513 10.94 -18.56 17.77
C ASP A 513 12.26 -18.70 18.56
N ARG A 514 12.17 -18.85 19.89
CA ARG A 514 13.36 -19.00 20.75
C ARG A 514 14.17 -20.26 20.46
N ASN A 515 13.61 -21.23 19.74
CA ASN A 515 14.25 -22.48 19.36
C ASN A 515 14.82 -22.40 17.93
N GLY A 516 14.69 -21.26 17.26
CA GLY A 516 15.17 -21.05 15.90
C GLY A 516 14.23 -21.54 14.80
N ASN A 517 12.97 -21.88 15.13
CA ASN A 517 11.99 -22.28 14.13
C ASN A 517 11.34 -21.05 13.49
N LEU A 518 11.15 -21.08 12.18
CA LEU A 518 10.28 -20.14 11.49
C LEU A 518 8.83 -20.38 11.97
N GLN A 519 8.20 -19.33 12.47
CA GLN A 519 6.78 -19.28 12.78
C GLN A 519 6.15 -18.07 12.08
N LEU A 520 5.01 -18.26 11.44
CA LEU A 520 4.18 -17.15 10.96
C LEU A 520 3.30 -16.69 12.12
N VAL A 521 3.12 -15.37 12.27
CA VAL A 521 2.23 -14.77 13.25
C VAL A 521 0.81 -15.14 12.86
N ASP A 522 0.17 -15.89 13.74
CA ASP A 522 -1.21 -16.28 13.59
C ASP A 522 -2.11 -15.04 13.63
N GLU A 523 -3.11 -15.04 12.77
CA GLU A 523 -4.22 -14.10 12.83
C GLU A 523 -5.06 -14.33 14.09
N PRO A 524 -5.88 -13.35 14.51
CA PRO A 524 -6.74 -13.51 15.67
C PRO A 524 -7.63 -14.75 15.59
N GLY A 525 -7.75 -15.45 16.73
CA GLY A 525 -8.76 -16.49 16.96
C GLY A 525 -10.17 -15.90 17.00
N ILE A 526 -11.08 -16.53 17.76
CA ILE A 526 -12.45 -16.02 17.86
C ILE A 526 -12.48 -14.56 18.32
N SER A 527 -13.12 -13.70 17.53
CA SER A 527 -13.19 -12.27 17.78
C SER A 527 -14.63 -11.77 17.74
N TRP A 528 -14.97 -10.87 18.65
CA TRP A 528 -16.30 -10.25 18.72
C TRP A 528 -16.18 -8.76 18.42
N VAL A 529 -16.92 -8.32 17.40
CA VAL A 529 -17.10 -6.92 17.06
C VAL A 529 -18.55 -6.50 17.29
N THR A 530 -18.76 -5.36 17.94
CA THR A 530 -20.07 -4.70 18.03
C THR A 530 -19.93 -3.28 17.50
N SER A 531 -20.85 -2.86 16.63
CA SER A 531 -20.90 -1.47 16.16
C SER A 531 -22.25 -0.83 16.44
N VAL A 532 -22.24 0.47 16.69
CA VAL A 532 -23.43 1.31 16.85
C VAL A 532 -23.28 2.46 15.87
N GLU A 533 -24.27 2.62 14.99
CA GLU A 533 -24.36 3.75 14.08
C GLU A 533 -25.67 4.47 14.38
N TRP A 534 -25.59 5.79 14.45
CA TRP A 534 -26.75 6.63 14.65
C TRP A 534 -26.85 7.60 13.48
N ASN A 535 -27.91 7.43 12.69
CA ASN A 535 -28.28 8.33 11.62
C ASN A 535 -29.40 9.25 12.13
N TYR A 536 -29.21 10.56 12.01
CA TYR A 536 -30.18 11.59 12.38
C TYR A 536 -30.51 12.49 11.20
#